data_AF-A0A968DNS5-F1
#
_entry.id   AF-A0A968DNS5-F1
#
_cell.length_a   1.000
_cell.length_b   1.000
_cell.length_c   1.000
_cell.angle_alpha   90.00
_cell.angle_beta   90.00
_cell.angle_gamma   90.00
#
_symmetry.space_group_name_H-M   'P 1'
#
loop_
_entity.id
_entity.type
_entity.pdbx_description
1 polymer ?
#
loop_
_entity_poly.entity_id
_entity_poly.type
_entity_poly.pdbx_seq_one_letter_code
_entity_poly.pdbx_strand_id
1 'polypeptide(L)'
;LTGESMPVPVEEESEVFAGSVNQNGVLIISVTQTLESSSVSKMLDLVQNAANRKARTERFITKFAKVYSPIMVVIALGVAFAPPLFVPGADLQTWIYRALVVLVVSCPCALVISIPLGYFGGIGGASRRGILVKGAN
;
A
#
# COMPACT_ATOMS: atom_id res chain seq x y z
N LEU A 1 -9.82 -24.66 9.99
CA LEU A 1 -8.38 -24.73 10.38
C LEU A 1 -7.63 -25.71 9.49
N THR A 2 -8.12 -26.94 9.36
CA THR A 2 -7.56 -27.96 8.44
C THR A 2 -8.02 -27.79 6.99
N GLY A 3 -9.18 -27.15 6.77
CA GLY A 3 -9.79 -27.01 5.44
C GLY A 3 -10.70 -28.17 5.05
N GLU A 4 -10.76 -29.21 5.89
CA GLU A 4 -11.64 -30.36 5.73
C GLU A 4 -13.07 -30.01 6.19
N SER A 5 -14.06 -30.42 5.40
CA SER A 5 -15.49 -30.20 5.70
C SER A 5 -16.08 -31.25 6.63
N MET A 6 -15.43 -32.42 6.71
CA MET A 6 -15.93 -33.55 7.51
C MET A 6 -15.53 -33.38 8.99
N PRO A 7 -16.48 -33.54 9.93
CA PRO A 7 -16.17 -33.58 11.35
C PRO A 7 -15.20 -34.73 11.65
N VAL A 8 -14.21 -34.44 12.49
CA VAL A 8 -13.22 -35.44 12.94
C VAL A 8 -13.67 -35.97 14.30
N PRO A 9 -13.73 -37.31 14.50
CA PRO A 9 -14.03 -37.88 15.82
C PRO A 9 -12.88 -37.56 16.79
N VAL A 10 -13.25 -37.25 18.03
CA VAL A 10 -12.30 -36.89 19.10
C VAL A 10 -12.50 -37.89 20.24
N GLU A 11 -11.42 -38.55 20.63
CA GLU A 11 -11.38 -39.48 21.76
C GLU A 11 -10.50 -38.92 22.88
N GLU A 12 -10.43 -39.63 24.01
CA GLU A 12 -9.49 -39.28 25.08
C GLU A 12 -8.06 -39.20 24.53
N GLU A 13 -7.28 -38.22 25.01
CA GLU A 13 -5.93 -37.87 24.53
C GLU A 13 -5.84 -37.22 23.13
N SER A 14 -6.96 -37.01 22.43
CA SER A 14 -6.94 -36.31 21.14
C SER A 14 -6.69 -34.80 21.29
N GLU A 15 -5.83 -34.24 20.45
CA GLU A 15 -5.62 -32.78 20.40
C GLU A 15 -6.76 -32.07 19.67
N VAL A 16 -7.31 -31.02 20.27
CA VAL A 16 -8.37 -30.20 19.68
C VAL A 16 -7.87 -28.78 19.44
N PHE A 17 -7.94 -28.33 18.19
CA PHE A 17 -7.54 -26.96 17.86
C PHE A 17 -8.55 -25.93 18.35
N ALA A 18 -8.03 -24.84 18.93
CA ALA A 18 -8.82 -23.65 19.25
C ALA A 18 -9.53 -23.11 17.99
N GLY A 19 -10.84 -22.89 18.07
CA GLY A 19 -11.68 -22.45 16.94
C GLY A 19 -12.42 -23.59 16.20
N SER A 20 -12.28 -24.83 16.65
CA SER A 20 -13.12 -25.95 16.21
C SER A 20 -14.54 -25.83 16.76
N VAL A 21 -15.54 -26.28 15.99
CA VAL A 21 -16.95 -26.29 16.42
C VAL A 21 -17.31 -27.70 16.86
N ASN A 22 -17.68 -27.88 18.13
CA ASN A 22 -18.18 -29.15 18.64
C ASN A 22 -19.61 -29.39 18.08
N GLN A 23 -19.83 -30.54 17.47
CA GLN A 23 -21.15 -30.92 16.94
C GLN A 23 -21.94 -31.76 17.93
N ASN A 24 -21.31 -32.78 18.52
CA ASN A 24 -21.99 -33.82 19.29
C ASN A 24 -21.29 -34.09 20.62
N GLY A 25 -22.08 -34.24 21.69
CA GLY A 25 -21.58 -34.64 23.00
C GLY A 25 -20.97 -33.50 23.82
N VAL A 26 -20.72 -33.80 25.10
CA VAL A 26 -20.06 -32.88 26.03
C VAL A 26 -18.59 -33.28 26.11
N LEU A 27 -17.69 -32.33 25.87
CA LEU A 27 -16.25 -32.52 25.94
C LEU A 27 -15.70 -31.78 27.15
N ILE A 28 -14.90 -32.46 27.97
CA ILE A 28 -14.07 -31.85 29.01
C ILE A 28 -12.65 -31.82 28.46
N ILE A 29 -12.13 -30.63 28.21
CA ILE A 29 -10.82 -30.43 27.57
C ILE A 29 -9.90 -29.66 28.50
N SER A 30 -8.62 -30.04 28.51
CA SER A 30 -7.56 -29.30 29.19
C SER A 30 -6.91 -28.32 28.22
N VAL A 31 -6.70 -27.08 28.66
CA VAL A 31 -6.05 -26.05 27.84
C VAL A 31 -4.54 -26.30 27.83
N THR A 32 -4.00 -26.69 26.69
CA THR A 32 -2.56 -26.97 26.52
C THR A 32 -1.75 -25.74 26.09
N GLN A 33 -2.39 -24.75 25.46
CA GLN A 33 -1.74 -23.56 24.90
C GLN A 33 -2.57 -22.29 25.15
N THR A 34 -1.88 -21.18 25.41
CA THR A 34 -2.51 -19.87 25.61
C THR A 34 -3.00 -19.30 24.27
N LEU A 35 -4.00 -18.42 24.33
CA LEU A 35 -4.62 -17.81 23.15
C LEU A 35 -3.59 -17.18 22.20
N GLU A 36 -2.55 -16.52 22.72
CA GLU A 36 -1.47 -15.88 21.95
C GLU A 36 -0.65 -16.89 21.12
N SER A 37 -0.48 -18.11 21.62
CA SER A 37 0.24 -19.19 20.92
C SER A 37 -0.65 -20.04 20.02
N SER A 38 -1.98 -19.84 20.09
CA SER A 38 -2.95 -20.61 19.32
C SER A 38 -2.85 -20.39 17.82
N SER A 39 -3.21 -21.41 17.05
CA SER A 39 -3.22 -21.39 15.59
C SER A 39 -4.08 -20.24 15.01
N VAL A 40 -5.14 -19.83 15.72
CA VAL A 40 -6.02 -18.72 15.32
C VAL A 40 -5.32 -17.38 15.46
N SER A 41 -4.60 -17.16 16.57
CA SER A 41 -3.83 -15.92 16.78
C SER A 41 -2.67 -15.79 15.80
N LYS A 42 -1.95 -16.88 15.51
CA LYS A 42 -0.94 -16.90 14.45
C LYS A 42 -1.53 -16.58 13.08
N MET A 43 -2.73 -17.09 12.77
CA MET A 43 -3.42 -16.78 11.51
C MET A 43 -3.84 -15.32 11.44
N LEU A 44 -4.36 -14.74 12.52
CA LEU A 44 -4.69 -13.31 12.62
C LEU A 44 -3.45 -12.44 12.45
N ASP A 45 -2.35 -12.77 13.12
CA ASP A 45 -1.08 -12.06 13.02
C ASP A 45 -0.49 -12.16 11.61
N LEU A 46 -0.54 -13.34 10.97
CA LEU A 46 -0.14 -13.51 9.57
C LEU A 46 -1.01 -12.68 8.60
N VAL A 47 -2.32 -12.62 8.82
CA VAL A 47 -3.25 -11.82 7.99
C VAL A 47 -3.02 -10.31 8.19
N GLN A 48 -2.84 -9.85 9.43
CA GLN A 48 -2.55 -8.46 9.74
C GLN A 48 -1.20 -8.02 9.16
N ASN A 49 -0.16 -8.85 9.27
CA ASN A 49 1.16 -8.55 8.73
C ASN A 49 1.21 -8.61 7.19
N ALA A 50 0.35 -9.41 6.54
CA ALA A 50 0.24 -9.45 5.09
C ALA A 50 -0.44 -8.20 4.50
N ALA A 51 -1.39 -7.59 5.24
CA ALA A 51 -2.13 -6.41 4.79
C ALA A 51 -1.28 -5.12 4.72
N ASN A 52 -0.09 -5.10 5.31
CA ASN A 52 0.78 -3.91 5.38
C ASN A 52 1.74 -3.74 4.18
N ARG A 53 1.62 -4.56 3.13
CA ARG A 53 2.51 -4.45 1.96
C ARG A 53 1.89 -3.57 0.88
N LYS A 54 2.22 -2.27 0.93
CA LYS A 54 1.97 -1.30 -0.15
C LYS A 54 2.26 -1.88 -1.54
N ALA A 55 1.35 -1.69 -2.48
CA ALA A 55 1.47 -2.18 -3.84
C ALA A 55 2.78 -1.72 -4.51
N ARG A 56 3.36 -2.57 -5.38
CA ARG A 56 4.63 -2.29 -6.09
C ARG A 56 4.55 -0.97 -6.90
N THR A 57 3.37 -0.61 -7.40
CA THR A 57 3.12 0.61 -8.18
C THR A 57 3.10 1.87 -7.30
N GLU A 58 2.61 1.78 -6.06
CA GLU A 58 2.64 2.90 -5.10
C GLU A 58 4.11 3.30 -4.79
N ARG A 59 5.03 2.33 -4.77
CA ARG A 59 6.46 2.59 -4.58
C ARG A 59 7.09 3.35 -5.76
N PHE A 60 6.57 3.19 -6.98
CA PHE A 60 7.10 3.89 -8.15
C PHE A 60 6.87 5.40 -8.05
N ILE A 61 5.65 5.82 -7.70
CA ILE A 61 5.35 7.24 -7.58
C ILE A 61 6.10 7.89 -6.41
N THR A 62 6.22 7.19 -5.28
CA THR A 62 7.02 7.69 -4.15
C THR A 62 8.49 7.85 -4.54
N LYS A 63 9.04 6.92 -5.31
CA LYS A 63 10.44 6.99 -5.79
C LYS A 63 10.63 8.09 -6.83
N PHE A 64 9.66 8.27 -7.74
CA PHE A 64 9.68 9.32 -8.74
C PHE A 64 9.59 10.70 -8.09
N ALA A 65 8.61 10.95 -7.22
CA ALA A 65 8.45 12.21 -6.52
C ALA A 65 9.70 12.59 -5.70
N LYS A 66 10.33 11.60 -5.05
CA LYS A 66 11.57 11.81 -4.28
C LYS A 66 12.74 12.32 -5.12
N VAL A 67 12.76 12.07 -6.42
CA VAL A 67 13.83 12.51 -7.34
C VAL A 67 13.39 13.73 -8.15
N TYR A 68 12.16 13.72 -8.66
CA TYR A 68 11.63 14.76 -9.53
C TYR A 68 11.45 16.11 -8.81
N SER A 69 10.86 16.11 -7.61
CA SER A 69 10.62 17.33 -6.84
C SER A 69 11.91 18.10 -6.50
N PRO A 70 12.98 17.49 -5.96
CA PRO A 70 14.21 18.24 -5.68
C PRO A 70 14.90 18.72 -6.97
N ILE A 71 14.85 17.96 -8.07
CA ILE A 71 15.43 18.39 -9.35
C ILE A 71 14.75 19.66 -9.86
N MET A 72 13.42 19.72 -9.85
CA MET A 72 12.68 20.89 -10.33
C MET A 72 12.92 22.14 -9.47
N VAL A 73 13.08 21.97 -8.16
CA VAL A 73 13.45 23.09 -7.26
C VAL A 73 14.85 23.61 -7.58
N VAL A 74 15.83 22.72 -7.83
CA VAL A 74 17.19 23.11 -8.21
C VAL A 74 17.19 23.85 -9.56
N ILE A 75 16.41 23.39 -10.54
CA ILE A 75 16.27 24.07 -11.83
C ILE A 75 15.64 25.46 -11.64
N ALA A 76 14.58 25.59 -10.84
CA ALA A 76 13.94 26.87 -10.57
C ALA A 76 14.90 27.86 -9.89
N LEU A 77 15.72 27.40 -8.92
CA LEU A 77 16.77 28.21 -8.32
C LEU A 77 17.81 28.64 -9.37
N GLY A 78 18.24 27.74 -10.24
CA GLY A 78 19.12 28.06 -11.36
C GLY A 78 18.56 29.15 -12.27
N VAL A 79 17.27 29.07 -12.62
CA VAL A 79 16.58 30.08 -13.43
C VAL A 79 16.44 31.42 -12.69
N ALA A 80 16.26 31.39 -11.37
CA ALA A 80 16.15 32.60 -10.56
C ALA A 80 17.50 33.35 -10.45
N PHE A 81 18.62 32.62 -10.33
CA PHE A 81 19.93 33.20 -10.01
C PHE A 81 20.92 33.28 -11.17
N ALA A 82 20.89 32.38 -12.15
CA ALA A 82 21.89 32.37 -13.23
C ALA A 82 21.78 33.62 -14.14
N PRO A 83 20.61 34.02 -14.62
CA PRO A 83 20.51 35.17 -15.54
C PRO A 83 20.86 36.52 -14.87
N PRO A 84 20.42 36.82 -13.63
CA PRO A 84 20.86 38.02 -12.92
C PRO A 84 22.37 38.09 -12.62
N LEU A 85 23.07 36.95 -12.52
CA LEU A 85 24.52 36.92 -12.27
C LEU A 85 25.37 37.07 -13.54
N PHE A 86 24.90 36.57 -14.69
CA PHE A 86 25.68 36.51 -15.92
C PHE A 86 25.27 37.53 -16.99
N VAL A 87 24.07 38.11 -16.90
CA VAL A 87 23.55 39.06 -17.90
C VAL A 87 23.43 40.47 -17.29
N PRO A 88 24.23 41.45 -17.74
CA PRO A 88 24.12 42.84 -17.29
C PRO A 88 22.74 43.41 -17.66
N GLY A 89 21.99 43.92 -16.67
CA GLY A 89 20.66 44.53 -16.86
C GLY A 89 19.48 43.57 -16.72
N ALA A 90 19.71 42.32 -16.31
CA ALA A 90 18.64 41.39 -16.00
C ALA A 90 17.91 41.79 -14.70
N ASP A 91 16.63 42.15 -14.82
CA ASP A 91 15.78 42.47 -13.68
C ASP A 91 15.47 41.22 -12.83
N LEU A 92 15.85 41.28 -11.55
CA LEU A 92 15.70 40.17 -10.60
C LEU A 92 14.23 39.78 -10.41
N GLN A 93 13.32 40.76 -10.44
CA GLN A 93 11.89 40.53 -10.26
C GLN A 93 11.31 39.68 -11.41
N THR A 94 11.71 39.98 -12.65
CA THR A 94 11.30 39.23 -13.84
C THR A 94 11.79 37.77 -13.81
N TRP A 95 13.03 37.53 -13.39
CA TRP A 95 13.59 36.17 -13.36
C TRP A 95 13.08 35.32 -12.21
N ILE A 96 12.80 35.92 -11.05
CA ILE A 96 12.08 35.25 -9.95
C ILE A 96 10.66 34.86 -10.40
N TYR A 97 9.95 35.77 -11.09
CA TYR A 97 8.63 35.47 -11.63
C TYR A 97 8.67 34.27 -12.60
N ARG A 98 9.65 34.24 -13.51
CA ARG A 98 9.85 33.11 -14.44
C ARG A 98 10.19 31.81 -13.72
N ALA A 99 11.02 31.85 -12.67
CA ALA A 99 11.33 30.68 -11.86
C ALA A 99 10.08 30.10 -11.17
N LEU A 100 9.20 30.96 -10.63
CA LEU A 100 7.93 30.54 -10.06
C LEU A 100 7.00 29.91 -11.11
N VAL A 101 6.93 30.48 -12.32
CA VAL A 101 6.16 29.89 -13.43
C VAL A 101 6.66 28.49 -13.78
N VAL A 102 7.98 28.29 -13.87
CA VAL A 102 8.57 26.96 -14.12
C VAL A 102 8.16 25.96 -13.02
N LEU A 103 8.20 26.39 -11.76
CA LEU A 103 7.85 25.55 -10.62
C LEU A 103 6.36 25.15 -10.64
N VAL A 104 5.47 26.09 -10.99
CA VAL A 104 4.03 25.82 -11.14
C VAL A 104 3.75 24.84 -12.28
N VAL A 105 4.38 25.04 -13.45
CA VAL A 105 4.21 24.17 -14.62
C VAL A 105 4.78 22.76 -14.39
N SER A 106 5.75 22.61 -13.49
CA SER A 106 6.35 21.31 -13.16
C SER A 106 5.42 20.35 -12.43
N CYS A 107 4.27 20.79 -11.92
CA CYS A 107 3.41 19.96 -11.09
C CYS A 107 2.93 18.70 -11.87
N PRO A 108 3.32 17.47 -11.46
CA PRO A 108 3.06 16.25 -12.24
C PRO A 108 1.65 15.69 -12.01
N CYS A 109 0.62 16.54 -12.02
CA CYS A 109 -0.76 16.19 -11.64
C CYS A 109 -1.33 15.01 -12.44
N ALA A 110 -1.12 15.00 -13.76
CA ALA A 110 -1.60 13.94 -14.64
C ALA A 110 -0.94 12.58 -14.34
N LEU A 111 0.35 12.58 -14.00
CA LEU A 111 1.09 11.37 -13.66
C LEU A 111 0.54 10.74 -12.37
N VAL A 112 0.29 11.57 -11.35
CA VAL A 112 -0.24 11.12 -10.04
C VAL A 112 -1.61 10.47 -10.18
N ILE A 113 -2.48 11.04 -11.01
CA ILE A 113 -3.85 10.58 -11.19
C ILE A 113 -3.94 9.33 -12.10
N SER A 114 -2.98 9.14 -13.00
CA SER A 114 -2.98 8.02 -13.97
C SER A 114 -2.93 6.63 -13.32
N ILE A 115 -2.18 6.48 -12.23
CA ILE A 115 -1.96 5.20 -11.54
C ILE A 115 -3.24 4.67 -10.86
N PRO A 116 -3.92 5.43 -9.97
CA PRO A 116 -5.15 4.96 -9.35
C PRO A 116 -6.26 4.77 -10.39
N LEU A 117 -6.33 5.60 -11.43
CA LEU A 117 -7.31 5.41 -12.52
C LEU A 117 -7.12 4.08 -13.24
N GLY A 118 -5.88 3.72 -13.61
CA GLY A 118 -5.59 2.43 -14.24
C GLY A 118 -5.93 1.26 -13.33
N TYR A 119 -5.63 1.40 -12.04
CA TYR A 119 -5.93 0.40 -11.03
C TYR A 119 -7.44 0.18 -10.83
N PHE A 120 -8.20 1.26 -10.64
CA PHE A 120 -9.67 1.20 -10.52
C PHE A 120 -10.36 0.71 -11.79
N GLY A 121 -9.85 1.11 -12.97
CA GLY A 121 -10.35 0.60 -14.24
C GLY A 121 -10.15 -0.92 -14.38
N GLY A 122 -8.97 -1.41 -13.99
CA GLY A 122 -8.65 -2.84 -13.98
C GLY A 122 -9.53 -3.65 -13.03
N ILE A 123 -9.69 -3.20 -11.78
CA ILE A 123 -10.59 -3.87 -10.83
C ILE A 123 -12.03 -3.82 -11.31
N GLY A 124 -12.50 -2.68 -11.81
CA GLY A 124 -13.86 -2.54 -12.33
C GLY A 124 -14.14 -3.53 -13.46
N GLY A 125 -13.19 -3.70 -14.37
CA GLY A 125 -13.26 -4.71 -15.44
C GLY A 125 -13.28 -6.15 -14.93
N ALA A 126 -12.46 -6.47 -13.92
CA ALA A 126 -12.41 -7.79 -13.29
C ALA A 126 -13.72 -8.10 -12.51
N SER A 127 -14.24 -7.13 -11.77
CA SER A 127 -15.50 -7.24 -11.02
C SER A 127 -16.68 -7.52 -11.96
N ARG A 128 -16.69 -6.93 -13.16
CA ARG A 128 -17.73 -7.18 -14.17
C ARG A 128 -17.72 -8.63 -14.70
N ARG A 129 -16.64 -9.37 -14.47
CA ARG A 129 -16.47 -10.79 -14.81
C ARG A 129 -16.55 -11.71 -13.57
N GLY A 130 -17.03 -11.19 -12.43
CA GLY A 130 -17.15 -11.96 -11.18
C GLY A 130 -15.83 -12.21 -10.44
N ILE A 131 -14.76 -11.51 -10.80
CA ILE A 131 -13.45 -11.66 -10.14
C ILE A 131 -13.31 -10.60 -9.04
N LEU A 132 -13.21 -11.04 -7.79
CA LEU A 132 -12.98 -10.18 -6.63
C LEU A 132 -11.49 -10.07 -6.31
N VAL A 133 -10.91 -8.89 -6.51
CA VAL A 133 -9.53 -8.60 -6.14
C VAL A 133 -9.49 -8.02 -4.73
N LYS A 134 -8.95 -8.78 -3.76
CA LYS A 134 -8.69 -8.33 -2.40
C LYS A 134 -7.25 -7.81 -2.31
N GLY A 135 -7.04 -6.54 -1.93
CA GLY A 135 -5.71 -5.96 -1.71
C GLY A 135 -5.28 -4.96 -2.78
N ALA A 136 -5.86 -3.77 -2.72
CA ALA A 136 -5.82 -2.75 -3.75
C ALA A 136 -4.91 -1.54 -3.50
N ASN A 137 -4.23 -1.54 -2.35
CA ASN A 137 -3.48 -0.41 -1.83
C ASN A 137 -2.00 -0.77 -1.73
#